data_AF-A0A9X2NRU2-F1
#
_entry.id   AF-A0A9X2NRU2-F1
#
_cell.length_a   1.000
_cell.length_b   1.000
_cell.length_c   1.000
_cell.angle_alpha   90.00
_cell.angle_beta   90.00
_cell.angle_gamma   90.00
#
_symmetry.space_group_name_H-M   'P 1'
#
loop_
_entity.id
_entity.type
_entity.pdbx_description
1 polymer ?
#
loop_
_entity_poly.entity_id
_entity_poly.type
_entity_poly.pdbx_seq_one_letter_code
_entity_poly.pdbx_strand_id
1 'polypeptide(L)'
;MRPLISRPSGNITVMPVIYSSIRFDATNLLASCLGKNVGIPVKRLDMLDSIKSSLYKSPDWEYEKEWRLINTNNILDSHPHLKYAPVGIYYGAQISDINKKILRRIAFEKGLAEFEMYIDKSSSDYEMKIRPLSFK
;
A
#
# COMPACT_ATOMS: atom_id res chain seq x y z
N MET A 1 8.42 -15.21 7.49
CA MET A 1 7.68 -14.69 6.32
C MET A 1 8.66 -14.59 5.16
N ARG A 2 8.48 -15.36 4.07
CA ARG A 2 9.36 -15.30 2.88
C ARG A 2 8.73 -14.34 1.86
N PRO A 3 9.47 -13.40 1.25
CA PRO A 3 8.94 -12.57 0.18
C PRO A 3 8.64 -13.45 -1.05
N LEU A 4 7.47 -13.25 -1.66
CA LEU A 4 6.98 -14.06 -2.80
C LEU A 4 7.59 -13.66 -4.14
N ILE A 5 8.19 -12.48 -4.23
CA ILE A 5 8.86 -12.01 -5.45
C ILE A 5 10.35 -11.91 -5.13
N SER A 6 11.15 -12.80 -5.73
CA SER A 6 12.61 -12.72 -5.70
C SER A 6 13.07 -11.43 -6.38
N ARG A 7 13.96 -10.68 -5.71
CA ARG A 7 14.49 -9.36 -6.10
C ARG A 7 14.69 -9.21 -7.63
N PRO A 8 13.74 -8.59 -8.35
CA PRO A 8 14.00 -8.17 -9.71
C PRO A 8 14.71 -6.82 -9.57
N SER A 9 16.05 -6.82 -9.53
CA SER A 9 16.90 -5.61 -9.53
C SER A 9 16.52 -4.51 -8.51
N GLY A 10 17.21 -4.45 -7.37
CA GLY A 10 17.16 -3.29 -6.49
C GLY A 10 16.19 -3.40 -5.30
N ASN A 11 16.27 -2.43 -4.40
CA ASN A 11 15.78 -2.41 -3.02
C ASN A 11 14.25 -2.33 -2.87
N ILE A 12 13.50 -2.97 -3.76
CA ILE A 12 12.03 -3.03 -3.75
C ILE A 12 11.61 -4.43 -3.31
N THR A 13 10.75 -4.50 -2.30
CA THR A 13 10.20 -5.76 -1.78
C THR A 13 8.68 -5.72 -1.75
N VAL A 14 8.04 -6.83 -2.12
CA VAL A 14 6.59 -7.01 -1.98
C VAL A 14 6.32 -7.88 -0.77
N MET A 15 5.51 -7.39 0.16
CA MET A 15 5.22 -8.06 1.43
C MET A 15 3.72 -8.01 1.75
N PRO A 16 3.15 -9.07 2.33
CA PRO A 16 1.76 -9.05 2.77
C PRO A 16 1.60 -8.16 4.00
N VAL A 17 0.46 -7.46 4.10
CA VAL A 17 0.09 -6.71 5.29
C VAL A 17 -0.17 -7.66 6.46
N ILE A 18 0.26 -7.26 7.66
CA ILE A 18 0.01 -7.94 8.92
C ILE A 18 -1.19 -7.26 9.57
N TYR A 19 -2.33 -7.94 9.54
CA TYR A 19 -3.54 -7.50 10.22
C TYR A 19 -3.47 -7.93 11.69
N SER A 20 -3.55 -6.97 12.61
CA SER A 20 -3.46 -7.24 14.04
C SER A 20 -4.18 -6.17 14.86
N SER A 21 -4.85 -6.60 15.93
CA SER A 21 -5.39 -5.70 16.96
C SER A 21 -4.29 -5.01 17.78
N ILE A 22 -3.05 -5.50 17.71
CA ILE A 22 -1.89 -4.92 18.37
C ILE A 22 -1.10 -4.08 17.36
N ARG A 23 -0.90 -2.80 17.67
CA ARG A 23 -0.09 -1.89 16.84
C ARG A 23 1.40 -2.23 16.95
N PHE A 24 2.13 -1.98 15.88
CA PHE A 24 3.59 -2.03 15.90
C PHE A 24 4.15 -1.06 16.94
N ASP A 25 5.00 -1.56 17.83
CA ASP A 25 5.72 -0.71 18.78
C ASP A 25 6.83 0.07 18.06
N ALA A 26 6.54 1.33 17.74
CA ALA A 26 7.47 2.25 17.09
C ALA A 26 8.31 3.07 18.08
N THR A 27 8.30 2.75 19.38
CA THR A 27 8.93 3.59 20.42
C THR A 27 10.42 3.81 20.14
N ASN A 28 11.19 2.75 19.87
CA ASN A 28 12.61 2.87 19.57
C ASN A 28 12.88 3.58 18.24
N LEU A 29 12.06 3.31 17.21
CA LEU A 29 12.14 4.00 15.92
C LEU A 29 11.99 5.52 16.12
N LEU A 30 10.93 5.95 16.82
CA LEU A 30 10.66 7.36 17.08
C LEU A 30 11.74 7.99 17.96
N ALA A 31 12.16 7.31 19.04
CA ALA A 31 13.24 7.79 19.90
C ALA A 31 14.55 7.98 19.15
N SER A 32 14.90 7.07 18.23
CA SER A 32 16.10 7.16 17.40
C SER A 32 16.03 8.33 16.40
N CYS A 33 14.87 8.54 15.77
CA CYS A 33 14.64 9.65 14.85
C CYS A 33 14.70 11.00 15.57
N LEU A 34 14.00 11.14 16.70
CA LEU A 34 13.96 12.37 17.48
C LEU A 34 15.33 12.68 18.11
N GLY A 35 15.98 11.67 18.71
CA GLY A 35 17.32 11.82 19.28
C GLY A 35 18.32 12.35 18.25
N LYS A 36 18.31 11.79 17.04
CA LYS A 36 19.14 12.27 15.93
C LYS A 36 18.88 13.75 15.60
N ASN A 37 17.63 14.19 15.61
CA ASN A 37 17.27 15.58 15.31
C ASN A 37 17.75 16.58 16.37
N VAL A 38 17.90 16.15 17.63
CA VAL A 38 18.38 16.99 18.74
C VAL A 38 19.84 16.72 19.14
N GLY A 39 20.57 15.93 18.35
CA GLY A 39 21.97 15.59 18.61
C GLY A 39 22.21 14.58 19.74
N ILE A 40 21.17 13.91 20.22
CA ILE A 40 21.27 12.87 21.25
C ILE A 40 21.41 11.49 20.57
N PRO A 41 22.53 10.76 20.79
CA PRO A 41 22.74 9.47 20.16
C PRO A 41 21.86 8.40 20.82
N VAL A 42 20.73 8.07 20.17
CA VAL A 42 19.87 6.95 20.57
C VAL A 42 20.13 5.77 19.62
N LYS A 43 20.50 4.62 20.19
CA LYS A 43 20.77 3.40 19.40
C LYS A 43 19.45 2.87 18.81
N ARG A 44 19.44 2.68 17.49
CA ARG A 44 18.38 1.93 16.79
C ARG A 44 18.57 0.45 17.07
N LEU A 45 17.57 -0.18 17.68
CA LEU A 45 17.60 -1.58 18.09
C LEU A 45 17.23 -2.52 16.95
N ASP A 46 16.37 -2.07 16.04
CA ASP A 46 15.86 -2.86 14.92
C ASP A 46 16.04 -2.11 13.60
N MET A 47 16.85 -2.64 12.70
CA MET A 47 17.12 -2.01 11.39
C MET A 47 15.95 -2.13 10.41
N LEU A 48 14.97 -2.99 10.69
CA LEU A 48 13.79 -3.25 9.85
C LEU A 48 12.51 -2.62 10.42
N ASP A 49 12.60 -1.86 11.52
CA ASP A 49 11.45 -1.22 12.17
C ASP A 49 10.61 -0.35 11.23
N SER A 50 11.20 0.33 10.24
CA SER A 50 10.47 1.14 9.24
C SER A 50 9.67 0.28 8.27
N ILE A 51 10.21 -0.87 7.87
CA ILE A 51 9.48 -1.82 7.03
C ILE A 51 8.36 -2.43 7.87
N LYS A 52 8.67 -2.89 9.09
CA LYS A 52 7.70 -3.51 9.99
C LYS A 52 6.56 -2.56 10.33
N SER A 53 6.84 -1.30 10.69
CA SER A 53 5.79 -0.31 10.98
C SER A 53 4.86 -0.09 9.79
N SER A 54 5.43 -0.10 8.58
CA SER A 54 4.68 -0.02 7.33
C SER A 54 3.96 -1.31 6.94
N LEU A 55 3.98 -2.38 7.72
CA LEU A 55 3.24 -3.62 7.42
C LEU A 55 2.03 -3.84 8.32
N TYR A 56 1.92 -3.17 9.46
CA TYR A 56 0.79 -3.37 10.37
C TYR A 56 -0.44 -2.56 9.92
N LYS A 57 -1.62 -3.18 10.00
CA LYS A 57 -2.93 -2.55 9.74
C LYS A 57 -3.99 -3.13 10.68
N SER A 58 -5.05 -2.36 10.94
CA SER A 58 -6.17 -2.81 11.79
C SER A 58 -6.90 -4.00 11.16
N PRO A 59 -7.41 -4.98 11.94
CA PRO A 59 -8.22 -6.09 11.43
C PRO A 59 -9.47 -5.63 10.68
N ASP A 60 -9.98 -4.43 10.96
CA ASP A 60 -11.12 -3.83 10.24
C ASP A 60 -10.89 -3.75 8.72
N TRP A 61 -9.63 -3.78 8.27
CA TRP A 61 -9.23 -3.72 6.85
C TRP A 61 -8.77 -5.06 6.28
N GLU A 62 -8.92 -6.17 7.02
CA GLU A 62 -8.44 -7.50 6.61
C GLU A 62 -9.08 -7.99 5.31
N TYR A 63 -10.31 -7.55 5.03
CA TYR A 63 -11.02 -7.87 3.79
C TYR A 63 -10.28 -7.43 2.52
N GLU A 64 -9.39 -6.42 2.61
CA GLU A 64 -8.62 -5.91 1.48
C GLU A 64 -7.51 -6.88 1.03
N LYS A 65 -7.05 -7.78 1.91
CA LYS A 65 -5.95 -8.73 1.64
C LYS A 65 -4.75 -8.05 0.96
N GLU A 66 -4.36 -6.90 1.50
CA GLU A 66 -3.41 -5.96 0.89
C GLU A 66 -1.97 -6.53 0.85
N TRP A 67 -1.27 -6.21 -0.24
CA TRP A 67 0.16 -6.42 -0.39
C TRP A 67 0.84 -5.07 -0.61
N ARG A 68 1.90 -4.77 0.14
CA ARG A 68 2.64 -3.51 0.04
C ARG A 68 3.91 -3.70 -0.79
N LEU A 69 4.11 -2.77 -1.73
CA LEU A 69 5.37 -2.56 -2.41
C LEU A 69 6.20 -1.56 -1.58
N ILE A 70 7.29 -2.03 -0.98
CA ILE A 70 8.16 -1.23 -0.12
C ILE A 70 9.48 -1.01 -0.84
N ASN A 71 9.77 0.25 -1.16
CA ASN A 71 11.07 0.67 -1.69
C ASN A 71 11.92 1.22 -0.55
N THR A 72 13.06 0.59 -0.26
CA THR A 72 13.98 1.03 0.78
C THR A 72 15.18 1.83 0.22
N ASN A 73 15.13 2.23 -1.06
CA ASN A 73 16.11 3.16 -1.62
C ASN A 73 15.88 4.58 -1.11
N ASN A 74 16.95 5.24 -0.65
CA ASN A 74 16.96 6.67 -0.29
C ASN A 74 17.01 7.62 -1.50
N ILE A 75 16.95 7.10 -2.73
CA ILE A 75 17.07 7.93 -3.93
C ILE A 75 15.67 8.41 -4.30
N LEU A 76 15.36 9.66 -3.93
CA LEU A 76 14.13 10.37 -4.27
C LEU A 76 13.83 10.35 -5.79
N ASP A 77 14.86 10.17 -6.62
CA ASP A 77 14.78 10.39 -8.07
C ASP A 77 14.58 9.12 -8.92
N SER A 78 14.63 7.92 -8.31
CA SER A 78 14.41 6.67 -9.06
C SER A 78 13.00 6.16 -8.83
N HIS A 79 12.12 6.42 -9.79
CA HIS A 79 10.81 5.79 -9.83
C HIS A 79 11.02 4.26 -9.89
N PRO A 80 10.50 3.49 -8.92
CA PRO A 80 10.68 2.05 -8.90
C PRO A 80 10.07 1.44 -10.17
N HIS A 81 10.89 0.79 -10.99
CA HIS A 81 10.40 0.07 -12.17
C HIS A 81 9.90 -1.32 -11.75
N LEU A 82 8.58 -1.52 -11.84
CA LEU A 82 8.00 -2.84 -11.73
C LEU A 82 8.09 -3.54 -13.09
N LYS A 83 8.60 -4.78 -13.10
CA LYS A 83 8.60 -5.63 -14.30
C LYS A 83 7.19 -6.07 -14.73
N TYR A 84 6.21 -5.96 -13.84
CA TYR A 84 4.85 -6.45 -14.06
C TYR A 84 3.92 -5.32 -14.50
N ALA A 85 3.23 -5.53 -15.62
CA ALA A 85 2.16 -4.65 -16.07
C ALA A 85 0.88 -4.92 -15.26
N PRO A 86 0.12 -3.89 -14.86
CA PRO A 86 -1.19 -4.09 -14.25
C PRO A 86 -2.14 -4.74 -15.25
N VAL A 87 -3.07 -5.55 -14.75
CA VAL A 87 -4.15 -6.18 -15.54
C VAL A 87 -5.50 -5.49 -15.35
N GLY A 88 -5.60 -4.62 -14.35
CA GLY A 88 -6.81 -3.87 -14.04
C GLY A 88 -6.60 -2.77 -13.01
N ILE A 89 -7.62 -1.95 -12.82
CA ILE A 89 -7.64 -0.80 -11.92
C ILE A 89 -8.90 -0.83 -11.06
N TYR A 90 -8.74 -0.54 -9.77
CA TYR A 90 -9.83 -0.46 -8.79
C TYR A 90 -9.97 0.99 -8.33
N TYR A 91 -11.11 1.60 -8.62
CA TYR A 91 -11.41 2.97 -8.22
C TYR A 91 -11.96 2.97 -6.79
N GLY A 92 -11.29 3.69 -5.89
CA GLY A 92 -11.76 3.86 -4.52
C GLY A 92 -13.12 4.54 -4.47
N ALA A 93 -13.94 4.19 -3.46
CA ALA A 93 -15.32 4.65 -3.35
C ALA A 93 -15.50 6.18 -3.23
N GLN A 94 -14.43 6.90 -2.87
CA GLN A 94 -14.44 8.36 -2.71
C GLN A 94 -13.52 9.08 -3.71
N ILE A 95 -13.13 8.43 -4.81
CA ILE A 95 -12.35 9.09 -5.86
C ILE A 95 -13.14 10.27 -6.45
N SER A 96 -12.48 11.40 -6.72
CA SER A 96 -13.12 12.52 -7.41
C SER A 96 -13.45 12.18 -8.86
N ASP A 97 -14.53 12.75 -9.39
CA ASP A 97 -14.97 12.49 -10.77
C ASP A 97 -13.90 12.84 -11.80
N ILE A 98 -13.15 13.93 -11.56
CA ILE A 98 -12.06 14.38 -12.43
C ILE A 98 -10.94 13.32 -12.47
N ASN A 99 -10.47 12.88 -11.31
CA ASN A 99 -9.40 11.88 -11.24
C ASN A 99 -9.85 10.54 -11.81
N LYS A 100 -11.10 10.14 -11.52
CA LYS A 100 -11.69 8.93 -12.10
C LYS A 100 -11.68 9.03 -13.62
N LYS A 101 -12.18 10.12 -14.21
CA LYS A 101 -12.21 10.30 -15.67
C LYS A 101 -10.81 10.22 -16.30
N ILE A 102 -9.80 10.84 -15.69
CA ILE A 102 -8.41 10.77 -16.14
C ILE A 102 -7.91 9.32 -16.14
N LEU A 103 -8.11 8.61 -15.03
CA LEU A 103 -7.65 7.22 -14.90
C LEU A 103 -8.42 6.25 -15.80
N ARG A 104 -9.72 6.45 -16.01
CA ARG A 104 -10.52 5.66 -16.96
C ARG A 104 -9.98 5.78 -18.38
N ARG A 105 -9.60 7.00 -18.80
CA ARG A 105 -8.97 7.22 -20.11
C ARG A 105 -7.66 6.44 -20.24
N ILE A 106 -6.81 6.49 -19.22
CA ILE A 106 -5.54 5.75 -19.21
C ILE A 106 -5.81 4.24 -19.25
N ALA A 107 -6.77 3.74 -18.46
CA ALA A 107 -7.14 2.34 -18.43
C ALA A 107 -7.62 1.85 -19.80
N PHE A 108 -8.46 2.65 -20.47
CA PHE A 108 -8.92 2.38 -21.84
C PHE A 108 -7.75 2.31 -22.83
N GLU A 109 -6.87 3.32 -22.84
CA GLU A 109 -5.69 3.37 -23.71
C GLU A 109 -4.72 2.19 -23.49
N LYS A 110 -4.74 1.61 -22.28
CA LYS A 110 -3.88 0.48 -21.89
C LYS A 110 -4.59 -0.87 -21.89
N GLY A 111 -5.88 -0.92 -22.24
CA GLY A 111 -6.67 -2.16 -22.25
C GLY A 111 -6.82 -2.82 -20.88
N LEU A 112 -6.89 -2.03 -19.80
CA LEU A 112 -7.00 -2.53 -18.43
C LEU A 112 -8.45 -2.81 -18.05
N ALA A 113 -8.68 -3.88 -17.28
CA ALA A 113 -9.98 -4.14 -16.68
C ALA A 113 -10.31 -3.07 -15.61
N GLU A 114 -11.52 -2.55 -15.61
CA GLU A 114 -11.94 -1.48 -14.70
C GLU A 114 -12.92 -1.98 -13.65
N PHE A 115 -12.69 -1.60 -12.40
CA PHE A 115 -13.53 -1.98 -11.26
C PHE A 115 -13.82 -0.77 -10.39
N GLU A 116 -15.04 -0.67 -9.87
CA GLU A 116 -15.44 0.36 -8.92
C GLU A 116 -15.69 -0.25 -7.54
N MET A 117 -15.06 0.34 -6.53
CA MET A 117 -15.33 0.02 -5.13
C MET A 117 -16.45 0.92 -4.61
N TYR A 118 -17.37 0.37 -3.83
CA TYR A 118 -18.47 1.11 -3.22
C TYR A 118 -18.85 0.51 -1.86
N ILE A 119 -19.36 1.36 -0.97
CA ILE A 119 -19.91 0.91 0.32
C ILE A 119 -21.34 0.44 0.10
N ASP A 120 -21.63 -0.81 0.46
CA ASP A 120 -22.99 -1.34 0.44
C ASP A 120 -23.78 -0.84 1.65
N LYS A 121 -24.52 0.25 1.45
CA LYS A 121 -25.37 0.85 2.48
C LYS A 121 -26.58 0.00 2.86
N SER A 122 -26.87 -1.08 2.12
CA SER A 122 -27.96 -2.01 2.42
C SER A 122 -27.52 -3.18 3.29
N SER A 123 -26.21 -3.39 3.44
CA SER A 123 -25.63 -4.36 4.37
C SER A 123 -25.68 -3.84 5.80
N SER A 124 -25.87 -4.75 6.77
CA SER A 124 -25.77 -4.43 8.21
C SER A 124 -24.37 -3.95 8.61
N ASP A 125 -23.35 -4.36 7.84
CA ASP A 125 -21.95 -4.21 8.22
C ASP A 125 -21.23 -3.16 7.34
N TYR A 126 -21.98 -2.44 6.48
CA TYR A 126 -21.46 -1.41 5.57
C TYR A 126 -20.23 -1.88 4.76
N GLU A 127 -20.27 -3.12 4.29
CA GLU A 127 -19.14 -3.74 3.61
C GLU A 127 -18.75 -2.99 2.33
N MET A 128 -17.45 -2.92 2.06
CA MET A 128 -16.91 -2.45 0.79
C MET A 128 -17.04 -3.56 -0.27
N LYS A 129 -17.79 -3.29 -1.33
CA LYS A 129 -18.00 -4.21 -2.45
C LYS A 129 -17.34 -3.68 -3.72
N ILE A 130 -17.11 -4.58 -4.67
CA ILE A 130 -16.48 -4.30 -5.95
C ILE A 130 -17.45 -4.69 -7.06
N ARG A 131 -17.57 -3.83 -8.08
CA ARG A 131 -18.30 -4.15 -9.32
C ARG A 131 -17.45 -3.87 -10.55
N PRO A 132 -17.51 -4.72 -11.59
CA PRO A 132 -16.87 -4.41 -12.86
C PRO A 132 -17.55 -3.19 -13.50
N LEU A 133 -16.77 -2.33 -14.14
CA LEU A 133 -17.28 -1.23 -14.95
C LEU A 133 -17.37 -1.68 -16.41
N SER A 134 -18.56 -1.59 -17.00
CA SER A 134 -18.72 -1.71 -18.44
C SER A 134 -18.23 -0.45 -19.14
N PHE A 135 -17.56 -0.61 -20.27
CA PHE A 135 -17.35 0.51 -21.20
C PHE A 135 -18.72 0.95 -21.73
N LYS A 136 -19.05 2.24 -21.52
CA LYS A 136 -20.16 2.95 -22.15
C LYS A 136 -19.56 4.10 -22.94
#